data_AF-U9TSR1-F1
#
_entry.id   AF-U9TSR1-F1
#
_cell.length_a   1.000
_cell.length_b   1.000
_cell.length_c   1.000
_cell.angle_alpha   90.00
_cell.angle_beta   90.00
_cell.angle_gamma   90.00
#
_symmetry.space_group_name_H-M   'P 1'
#
loop_
_entity.id
_entity.type
_entity.pdbx_description
1 polymer ?
#
loop_
_entity_poly.entity_id
_entity_poly.type
_entity_poly.pdbx_seq_one_letter_code
_entity_poly.pdbx_strand_id
1 'polypeptide(L)'
;MESCGEVGNIDTKVYRTMHYTAPEVSSEIPYTQAADIYSFGMIMYFIVTGNYPRDKIKPEMNEKEAPKCYIDLMGKCLDSNPDNRPIVSEIEESINLFNSCCDSKSDFKGDVAINKEQYYEIKKQFKEAEEYRKANLLL
;
A
#
# COMPACT_ATOMS: atom_id res chain seq x y z
N MET A 1 -19.62 -20.48 -15.06
CA MET A 1 -19.19 -19.45 -16.02
C MET A 1 -20.33 -18.46 -16.17
N GLU A 2 -20.36 -17.45 -15.31
CA GLU A 2 -21.31 -16.34 -15.48
C GLU A 2 -20.65 -15.27 -16.35
N SER A 3 -21.29 -15.05 -17.49
CA SER A 3 -21.04 -13.98 -18.45
C SER A 3 -21.80 -12.74 -17.96
N CYS A 4 -21.11 -11.60 -17.86
CA CYS A 4 -21.78 -10.30 -17.85
C CYS A 4 -21.43 -9.52 -19.12
N GLY A 5 -22.42 -9.34 -20.00
CA GLY A 5 -22.52 -8.15 -20.86
C GLY A 5 -22.78 -6.90 -19.99
N GLU A 6 -22.62 -5.66 -20.42
CA GLU A 6 -22.79 -5.06 -21.75
C GLU A 6 -21.80 -3.88 -21.94
N VAL A 7 -21.63 -3.48 -23.20
CA VAL A 7 -20.65 -2.50 -23.69
C VAL A 7 -21.06 -1.07 -23.35
N GLY A 8 -20.33 -0.47 -22.41
CA GLY A 8 -20.29 0.97 -22.15
C GLY A 8 -18.87 1.38 -21.80
N ASN A 9 -18.14 1.91 -22.78
CA ASN A 9 -16.78 2.45 -22.66
C ASN A 9 -15.68 1.43 -22.26
N ILE A 10 -15.50 0.41 -23.12
CA ILE A 10 -14.57 -0.71 -22.95
C ILE A 10 -13.12 -0.24 -22.72
N ASP A 11 -12.71 0.85 -23.38
CA ASP A 11 -11.35 1.39 -23.28
C ASP A 11 -11.06 1.95 -21.88
N THR A 12 -12.02 2.57 -21.21
CA THR A 12 -11.75 3.11 -19.86
C THR A 12 -11.76 2.04 -18.78
N LYS A 13 -12.58 0.97 -18.93
CA LYS A 13 -12.70 -0.09 -17.92
C LYS A 13 -11.50 -1.04 -17.94
N VAL A 14 -11.04 -1.43 -19.13
CA VAL A 14 -9.89 -2.34 -19.30
C VAL A 14 -8.58 -1.65 -18.87
N TYR A 15 -8.38 -0.38 -19.24
CA TYR A 15 -7.19 0.38 -18.83
C TYR A 15 -7.19 0.70 -17.33
N ARG A 16 -8.34 0.98 -16.70
CA ARG A 16 -8.41 1.23 -15.25
C ARG A 16 -8.04 -0.01 -14.43
N THR A 17 -8.42 -1.20 -14.87
CA THR A 17 -8.04 -2.44 -14.18
C THR A 17 -6.55 -2.75 -14.34
N MET A 18 -5.97 -2.44 -15.51
CA MET A 18 -4.56 -2.74 -15.82
C MET A 18 -3.57 -2.22 -14.78
N HIS A 19 -3.82 -1.06 -14.16
CA HIS A 19 -2.90 -0.48 -13.17
C HIS A 19 -2.85 -1.27 -11.85
N TYR A 20 -3.89 -2.01 -11.50
CA TYR A 20 -3.95 -2.79 -10.27
C TYR A 20 -3.59 -4.26 -10.49
N THR A 21 -3.56 -4.71 -11.75
CA THR A 21 -3.34 -6.11 -12.10
C THR A 21 -1.91 -6.54 -11.75
N ALA A 22 -1.81 -7.61 -10.96
CA ALA A 22 -0.54 -8.25 -10.64
C ALA A 22 0.19 -8.76 -11.91
N PRO A 23 1.53 -8.77 -11.92
CA PRO A 23 2.30 -9.17 -13.10
C PRO A 23 1.97 -10.58 -13.57
N GLU A 24 1.77 -11.52 -12.65
CA GLU A 24 1.43 -12.92 -12.97
C GLU A 24 0.06 -13.05 -13.64
N VAL A 25 -0.93 -12.26 -13.21
CA VAL A 25 -2.27 -12.25 -13.81
C VAL A 25 -2.21 -11.66 -15.22
N SER A 26 -1.35 -10.67 -15.44
CA SER A 26 -1.09 -10.11 -16.78
C SER A 26 -0.35 -11.08 -17.70
N SER A 27 0.29 -12.11 -17.14
CA SER A 27 0.97 -13.19 -17.87
C SER A 27 0.10 -14.45 -18.03
N GLU A 28 -1.22 -14.33 -17.85
CA GLU A 28 -2.19 -15.43 -17.96
C GLU A 28 -1.95 -16.59 -16.96
N ILE A 29 -1.17 -16.33 -15.90
CA ILE A 29 -1.02 -17.27 -14.78
C ILE A 29 -2.30 -17.21 -13.94
N PRO A 30 -2.78 -18.34 -13.39
CA PRO A 30 -3.98 -18.36 -12.55
C PRO A 30 -3.92 -17.33 -11.43
N TYR A 31 -5.01 -16.61 -11.27
CA TYR A 31 -5.19 -15.64 -10.20
C TYR A 31 -5.13 -16.33 -8.82
N THR A 32 -4.51 -15.65 -7.86
CA THR A 32 -4.34 -16.11 -6.49
C THR A 32 -4.65 -14.99 -5.50
N GLN A 33 -4.78 -15.31 -4.21
CA GLN A 33 -4.92 -14.29 -3.16
C GLN A 33 -3.75 -13.28 -3.16
N ALA A 34 -2.55 -13.70 -3.58
CA ALA A 34 -1.40 -12.81 -3.69
C ALA A 34 -1.63 -11.69 -4.73
N ALA A 35 -2.47 -11.91 -5.75
CA ALA A 35 -2.81 -10.89 -6.74
C ALA A 35 -3.68 -9.77 -6.14
N ASP A 36 -4.54 -10.09 -5.15
CA ASP A 36 -5.26 -9.08 -4.38
C ASP A 36 -4.33 -8.24 -3.53
N ILE A 37 -3.31 -8.87 -2.93
CA ILE A 37 -2.30 -8.15 -2.15
C ILE A 37 -1.53 -7.17 -3.03
N TYR A 38 -1.20 -7.54 -4.26
CA TYR A 38 -0.59 -6.62 -5.22
C TYR A 38 -1.52 -5.44 -5.54
N SER A 39 -2.79 -5.73 -5.82
CA SER A 39 -3.81 -4.70 -6.09
C SER A 39 -3.95 -3.75 -4.90
N PHE A 40 -3.86 -4.27 -3.68
CA PHE A 40 -3.84 -3.47 -2.46
C PHE A 40 -2.58 -2.60 -2.35
N GLY A 41 -1.41 -3.12 -2.69
CA GLY A 41 -0.17 -2.33 -2.79
C GLY A 41 -0.30 -1.17 -3.78
N MET A 42 -1.01 -1.36 -4.89
CA MET A 42 -1.29 -0.30 -5.86
C MET A 42 -2.23 0.77 -5.30
N ILE A 43 -3.21 0.38 -4.48
CA ILE A 43 -4.07 1.33 -3.74
C ILE A 43 -3.25 2.13 -2.74
N MET A 44 -2.35 1.47 -1.98
CA MET A 44 -1.45 2.15 -1.05
C MET A 44 -0.57 3.20 -1.77
N TYR A 45 -0.05 2.85 -2.95
CA TYR A 45 0.72 3.78 -3.77
C TYR A 45 -0.11 5.00 -4.20
N PHE A 46 -1.34 4.77 -4.66
CA PHE A 46 -2.25 5.84 -5.07
C PHE A 46 -2.59 6.79 -3.90
N ILE A 47 -2.75 6.26 -2.68
CA ILE A 47 -3.02 7.07 -1.49
C ILE A 47 -1.88 8.06 -1.23
N VAL A 48 -0.63 7.66 -1.41
CA VAL A 48 0.51 8.54 -1.15
C VAL A 48 0.72 9.54 -2.28
N THR A 49 0.63 9.10 -3.53
CA THR A 49 1.05 9.93 -4.67
C THR A 49 -0.08 10.65 -5.37
N GLY A 50 -1.34 10.27 -5.12
CA GLY A 50 -2.51 10.74 -5.86
C GLY A 50 -2.50 10.35 -7.34
N ASN A 51 -1.57 9.50 -7.78
CA ASN A 51 -1.32 9.16 -9.17
C ASN A 51 -1.25 7.65 -9.37
N TYR A 52 -1.52 7.21 -10.60
CA TYR A 52 -1.23 5.85 -11.03
C TYR A 52 0.17 5.81 -11.66
N PRO A 53 0.95 4.75 -11.45
CA PRO A 53 2.20 4.61 -12.19
C PRO A 53 1.84 4.50 -13.67
N ARG A 54 2.33 5.47 -14.45
CA ARG A 54 2.07 5.54 -15.90
C ARG A 54 2.73 4.37 -16.64
N ASP A 55 3.78 3.80 -16.07
CA ASP A 55 4.53 2.65 -16.60
C ASP A 55 4.75 1.59 -15.51
N LYS A 56 5.15 0.36 -15.91
CA LYS A 56 5.56 -0.74 -15.00
C LYS A 56 6.84 -0.45 -14.19
N ILE A 57 7.28 0.81 -14.15
CA ILE A 57 8.48 1.24 -13.44
C ILE A 57 8.11 1.36 -11.97
N LYS A 58 8.94 0.75 -11.12
CA LYS A 58 8.80 0.82 -9.66
C LYS A 58 8.54 2.28 -9.27
N PRO A 59 7.42 2.57 -8.61
CA PRO A 59 7.05 3.95 -8.36
C PRO A 59 8.15 4.68 -7.56
N GLU A 60 8.64 5.79 -8.11
CA GLU A 60 9.54 6.69 -7.37
C GLU A 60 8.72 7.47 -6.36
N MET A 61 8.96 7.22 -5.08
CA MET A 61 8.30 7.91 -3.99
C MET A 61 9.29 8.78 -3.25
N ASN A 62 8.87 9.99 -2.91
CA ASN A 62 9.59 10.81 -1.94
C ASN A 62 9.44 10.17 -0.56
N GLU A 63 10.51 9.57 -0.05
CA GLU A 63 10.53 8.89 1.25
C GLU A 63 10.13 9.80 2.44
N LYS A 64 10.07 11.12 2.23
CA LYS A 64 9.64 12.10 3.24
C LYS A 64 8.12 12.31 3.26
N GLU A 65 7.40 11.96 2.21
CA GLU A 65 5.95 12.20 2.10
C GLU A 65 5.10 11.15 2.80
N ALA A 66 5.63 9.93 2.96
CA ALA A 66 4.99 8.85 3.67
C ALA A 66 5.93 8.24 4.72
N PRO A 67 5.40 7.67 5.81
CA PRO A 67 6.21 6.99 6.81
C PRO A 67 6.96 5.81 6.16
N LYS A 68 8.26 5.64 6.47
CA LYS A 68 9.08 4.58 5.88
C LYS A 68 8.45 3.19 6.04
N CYS A 69 7.88 2.88 7.21
CA CYS A 69 7.19 1.60 7.45
C CYS A 69 5.99 1.35 6.53
N TYR A 70 5.29 2.41 6.11
CA TYR A 70 4.20 2.32 5.13
C TYR A 70 4.75 2.02 3.73
N ILE A 71 5.82 2.70 3.35
CA ILE A 71 6.53 2.47 2.07
C ILE A 71 7.08 1.05 2.01
N ASP A 72 7.67 0.56 3.11
CA ASP A 72 8.21 -0.80 3.22
C ASP A 72 7.08 -1.84 3.07
N LEU A 73 5.94 -1.66 3.75
CA LEU A 73 4.78 -2.56 3.62
C LEU A 73 4.24 -2.56 2.18
N MET A 74 4.03 -1.38 1.60
CA MET A 74 3.60 -1.24 0.21
C MET A 74 4.57 -1.94 -0.75
N GLY A 75 5.88 -1.77 -0.52
CA GLY A 75 6.93 -2.41 -1.31
C GLY A 75 6.84 -3.94 -1.28
N LYS A 76 6.55 -4.54 -0.12
CA LYS A 76 6.29 -5.98 0.00
C LYS A 76 5.03 -6.41 -0.74
N CYS A 77 3.95 -5.63 -0.66
CA CYS A 77 2.72 -5.92 -1.40
C CYS A 77 2.94 -5.89 -2.92
N LEU A 78 3.82 -5.02 -3.40
CA LEU A 78 4.17 -4.84 -4.81
C LEU A 78 5.31 -5.77 -5.30
N ASP A 79 5.71 -6.77 -4.51
CA ASP A 79 6.76 -7.71 -4.94
C ASP A 79 6.32 -8.46 -6.21
N SER A 80 7.24 -8.58 -7.17
CA SER A 80 6.99 -9.30 -8.42
C SER A 80 6.81 -10.79 -8.20
N ASN A 81 7.44 -11.35 -7.16
CA ASN A 81 7.20 -12.72 -6.74
C ASN A 81 5.99 -12.77 -5.77
N PRO A 82 4.89 -13.45 -6.13
CA PRO A 82 3.71 -13.55 -5.27
C PRO A 82 4.00 -14.18 -3.90
N ASP A 83 5.00 -15.06 -3.79
CA ASP A 83 5.35 -15.74 -2.53
C ASP A 83 6.03 -14.82 -1.51
N ASN A 84 6.58 -13.68 -1.96
CA ASN A 84 7.19 -12.69 -1.08
C ASN A 84 6.17 -11.68 -0.52
N ARG A 85 4.94 -11.68 -1.05
CA ARG A 85 3.90 -10.76 -0.63
C ARG A 85 3.35 -11.18 0.74
N PRO A 86 3.04 -10.22 1.62
CA PRO A 86 2.53 -10.54 2.95
C PRO A 86 1.14 -11.15 2.87
N ILE A 87 0.78 -11.94 3.88
CA ILE A 87 -0.60 -12.43 4.03
C ILE A 87 -1.47 -11.35 4.68
N VAL A 88 -2.80 -11.47 4.53
CA VAL A 88 -3.77 -10.47 5.02
C VAL A 88 -3.60 -10.18 6.51
N SER A 89 -3.30 -11.18 7.35
CA SER A 89 -3.12 -10.96 8.79
C SER A 89 -1.91 -10.08 9.11
N GLU A 90 -0.80 -10.23 8.38
CA GLU A 90 0.39 -9.37 8.55
C GLU A 90 0.11 -7.92 8.13
N ILE A 91 -0.70 -7.73 7.09
CA ILE A 91 -1.16 -6.42 6.63
C ILE A 91 -2.08 -5.79 7.69
N GLU A 92 -3.03 -6.56 8.22
CA GLU A 92 -3.96 -6.10 9.25
C GLU A 92 -3.22 -5.67 10.52
N GLU A 93 -2.26 -6.46 10.98
CA GLU A 93 -1.38 -6.11 12.11
C GLU A 93 -0.64 -4.79 11.86
N SER A 94 -0.07 -4.62 10.66
CA SER A 94 0.64 -3.41 10.27
C SER A 94 -0.28 -2.19 10.25
N ILE A 95 -1.48 -2.31 9.66
CA ILE A 95 -2.46 -1.21 9.58
C ILE A 95 -2.97 -0.83 10.97
N ASN A 96 -3.26 -1.81 11.84
CA ASN A 96 -3.68 -1.55 13.20
C ASN A 96 -2.60 -0.80 13.99
N LEU A 97 -1.34 -1.17 13.80
CA LEU A 97 -0.20 -0.45 14.37
C LEU A 97 -0.11 0.98 13.83
N PHE A 98 -0.25 1.18 12.52
CA PHE A 98 -0.24 2.51 11.90
C PHE A 98 -1.36 3.40 12.44
N ASN A 99 -2.58 2.87 12.53
CA ASN A 99 -3.74 3.57 13.10
C ASN A 99 -3.49 4.00 14.54
N SER A 100 -2.84 3.15 15.33
CA SER A 100 -2.45 3.54 16.68
C SER A 100 -1.45 4.70 16.66
N CYS A 101 -0.49 4.73 15.75
CA CYS A 101 0.51 5.80 15.67
C CYS A 101 -0.06 7.16 15.23
N CYS A 102 -1.14 7.17 14.45
CA CYS A 102 -1.84 8.38 14.02
C CYS A 102 -2.63 9.08 15.14
N ASP A 103 -2.98 8.37 16.22
CA ASP A 103 -3.66 8.98 17.37
C ASP A 103 -2.65 9.62 18.33
N SER A 104 -2.68 10.95 18.41
CA SER A 104 -1.84 11.74 19.32
C SER A 104 -1.95 11.35 20.79
N LYS A 105 -3.04 10.69 21.20
CA LYS A 105 -3.31 10.29 22.59
C LYS A 105 -3.07 8.81 22.86
N SER A 106 -2.73 8.01 21.85
CA SER A 106 -2.47 6.60 22.06
C SER A 106 -1.07 6.42 22.66
N ASP A 107 -1.03 5.74 23.81
CA ASP A 107 0.21 5.18 24.33
C ASP A 107 0.36 3.73 23.86
N PHE A 108 1.60 3.23 23.92
CA PHE A 108 1.89 1.83 23.63
C PHE A 108 1.00 0.92 24.48
N LYS A 109 0.13 0.15 23.83
CA LYS A 109 -0.64 -0.91 24.47
C LYS A 109 0.16 -2.20 24.34
N GLY A 110 0.42 -2.86 25.47
CA GLY A 110 1.25 -4.07 25.53
C GLY A 110 0.71 -5.28 24.76
N ASP A 111 -0.43 -5.13 24.08
CA ASP A 111 -1.09 -6.16 23.28
C ASP A 111 -0.58 -6.22 21.82
N VAL A 112 0.27 -5.28 21.40
CA VAL A 112 0.86 -5.29 20.05
C VAL A 112 2.05 -6.24 20.01
N ALA A 113 2.14 -7.10 18.98
CA ALA A 113 3.21 -8.08 18.76
C ALA A 113 4.60 -7.46 18.46
N ILE A 114 4.83 -6.21 18.83
CA ILE A 114 6.11 -5.50 18.65
C ILE A 114 6.62 -5.01 20.00
N ASN A 115 7.92 -4.79 20.10
CA ASN A 115 8.47 -4.20 21.30
C ASN A 115 8.22 -2.68 21.36
N LYS A 116 8.34 -2.11 22.57
CA LYS A 116 8.12 -0.68 22.83
C LYS A 116 9.02 0.21 21.98
N GLU A 117 10.26 -0.19 21.71
CA GLU A 117 11.22 0.57 20.91
C GLU A 117 10.80 0.66 19.44
N GLN A 118 10.41 -0.47 18.84
CA GLN A 118 9.86 -0.55 17.48
C GLN A 118 8.60 0.31 17.34
N TYR A 119 7.71 0.30 18.34
CA TYR A 119 6.52 1.15 18.34
C TYR A 119 6.89 2.64 18.24
N TYR A 120 7.82 3.12 19.08
CA TYR A 120 8.20 4.54 19.06
C TYR A 120 8.96 4.93 17.79
N GLU A 121 9.74 4.02 17.21
CA GLU A 121 10.39 4.25 15.93
C GLU A 121 9.36 4.43 14.81
N ILE A 122 8.34 3.56 14.74
CA ILE A 122 7.25 3.69 13.77
C ILE A 122 6.46 4.98 14.03
N LYS A 123 6.10 5.27 15.29
CA LYS A 123 5.38 6.50 15.65
C LYS A 123 6.16 7.76 15.25
N LYS A 124 7.49 7.74 15.38
CA LYS A 124 8.38 8.82 14.94
C LYS A 124 8.31 9.03 13.43
N GLN A 125 8.34 7.97 12.63
CA GLN A 125 8.23 8.07 11.16
C GLN A 125 6.91 8.72 10.72
N PHE A 126 5.80 8.37 11.38
CA PHE A 126 4.49 9.00 11.13
C PHE A 126 4.50 10.50 11.43
N LYS A 127 5.12 10.89 12.56
CA LYS A 127 5.26 12.30 12.95
C LYS A 127 6.12 13.08 11.95
N GLU A 128 7.27 12.54 11.54
CA GLU A 128 8.18 13.18 10.58
C GLU A 128 7.52 13.38 9.22
N ALA A 129 6.81 12.37 8.70
CA ALA A 129 6.09 12.48 7.45
C ALA A 129 4.97 13.55 7.52
N GLU A 130 4.26 13.64 8.65
CA GLU A 130 3.23 14.66 8.86
C GLU A 130 3.81 16.08 8.96
N GLU A 131 4.94 16.26 9.66
CA GLU A 131 5.65 17.53 9.72
C GLU A 131 6.15 17.95 8.35
N TYR A 132 6.71 17.01 7.57
CA TYR A 132 7.13 17.26 6.20
C TYR A 132 5.95 17.68 5.32
N ARG A 133 4.81 16.97 5.37
CA ARG A 133 3.62 17.34 4.62
C ARG A 133 3.15 18.75 4.98
N LYS A 134 3.04 19.09 6.26
CA LYS A 134 2.63 20.43 6.72
C LYS A 134 3.58 21.54 6.22
N ALA A 135 4.88 21.27 6.21
CA ALA A 135 5.88 22.24 5.75
C ALA A 135 5.82 22.48 4.24
N ASN A 136 5.41 21.47 3.45
CA ASN A 136 5.40 21.53 1.99
C ASN A 136 3.99 21.71 1.39
N LEU A 137 2.93 21.71 2.20
CA LEU A 137 1.54 22.04 1.83
C LEU A 137 1.29 23.56 1.68
N LEU A 138 2.29 24.41 1.94
CA LEU A 138 2.21 25.89 1.89
C LEU A 138 2.84 26.51 0.63
N LEU A 139 2.95 25.75 -0.46
CA LEU A 139 3.30 26.24 -1.81
C LEU A 139 2.16 25.96 -2.78
#